data_AF-C0KS53-F1
#
_entry.id   AF-C0KS53-F1
#
_cell.length_a   1.000
_cell.length_b   1.000
_cell.length_c   1.000
_cell.angle_alpha   90.00
_cell.angle_beta   90.00
_cell.angle_gamma   90.00
#
_symmetry.space_group_name_H-M   'P 1'
#
loop_
_entity.id
_entity.type
_entity.pdbx_description
1 polymer ?
#
loop_
_entity_poly.entity_id
_entity_poly.type
_entity_poly.pdbx_seq_one_letter_code
_entity_poly.pdbx_strand_id
1 'polypeptide(L)'
;MMVFNDSIFDVFTRIRNANLVGHNTVRVPLTLTTKSILNILVHHGFIKNFSQINNREFLVTLKSKSVLRKLKRLSRPGCRLYVFAQNFPQILRSGQLGLAPRAIIFLFTSKGIFSD
;
A
#
# COMPACT_ATOMS: atom_id res chain seq x y z
N MET A 1 -14.10 -19.94 6.32
CA MET A 1 -12.72 -19.71 6.79
C MET A 1 -11.80 -19.62 5.59
N MET A 2 -11.53 -18.42 5.08
CA MET A 2 -10.72 -18.27 3.86
C MET A 2 -9.28 -17.91 4.27
N VAL A 3 -8.43 -18.92 4.37
CA VAL A 3 -7.00 -18.75 4.65
C VAL A 3 -6.32 -18.31 3.36
N PHE A 4 -6.41 -17.02 3.01
CA PHE A 4 -5.48 -16.43 2.06
C PHE A 4 -4.28 -15.90 2.85
N ASN A 5 -3.19 -16.68 2.81
CA ASN A 5 -1.90 -16.43 3.46
C ASN A 5 -1.13 -15.22 2.87
N ASP A 6 -1.84 -14.23 2.32
CA ASP A 6 -1.25 -13.03 1.72
C ASP A 6 -1.23 -11.91 2.76
N SER A 7 -0.24 -11.95 3.66
CA SER A 7 -0.05 -10.94 4.72
C SER A 7 -0.04 -9.50 4.20
N ILE A 8 0.39 -9.29 2.94
CA ILE A 8 0.41 -7.97 2.28
C ILE A 8 -0.98 -7.48 1.91
N PHE A 9 -1.83 -8.35 1.37
CA PHE A 9 -3.19 -7.97 0.98
C PHE A 9 -4.06 -7.65 2.20
N ASP A 10 -3.86 -8.39 3.29
CA ASP A 10 -4.50 -8.11 4.58
C ASP A 10 -4.16 -6.70 5.08
N VAL A 11 -2.88 -6.30 5.04
CA VAL A 11 -2.43 -4.94 5.42
C VAL A 11 -3.17 -3.86 4.64
N PHE A 12 -3.19 -3.96 3.31
CA PHE A 12 -3.87 -2.96 2.48
C PHE A 12 -5.39 -2.95 2.72
N THR A 13 -5.99 -4.12 2.92
CA THR A 13 -7.42 -4.25 3.21
C THR A 13 -7.78 -3.60 4.54
N ARG A 14 -6.99 -3.80 5.60
CA ARG A 14 -7.17 -3.14 6.90
C ARG A 14 -7.10 -1.62 6.78
N ILE A 15 -6.09 -1.11 6.07
CA ILE A 15 -5.93 0.33 5.84
C ILE A 15 -7.13 0.91 5.09
N ARG A 16 -7.58 0.23 4.02
CA ARG A 16 -8.77 0.65 3.25
C ARG A 16 -10.02 0.67 4.13
N ASN A 17 -10.28 -0.41 4.86
CA ASN A 17 -11.48 -0.55 5.67
C ASN A 17 -11.53 0.50 6.78
N ALA A 18 -10.40 0.75 7.45
CA ALA A 18 -10.32 1.81 8.45
C ALA A 18 -10.56 3.21 7.87
N ASN A 19 -10.04 3.48 6.67
CA ASN A 19 -10.31 4.73 5.96
C ASN A 19 -11.80 4.87 5.58
N LEU A 20 -12.46 3.77 5.20
CA LEU A 20 -13.90 3.74 4.89
C LEU A 20 -14.77 4.00 6.13
N VAL A 21 -14.38 3.44 7.28
CA VAL A 21 -15.08 3.62 8.57
C VAL A 21 -14.74 4.98 9.21
N GLY A 22 -13.72 5.69 8.71
CA GLY A 22 -13.31 6.97 9.26
C GLY A 22 -12.43 6.86 10.51
N HIS A 23 -11.79 5.72 10.74
CA HIS A 23 -10.81 5.57 11.81
C HIS A 23 -9.53 6.35 11.50
N ASN A 24 -9.04 7.09 12.51
CA ASN A 24 -7.79 7.85 12.40
C ASN A 24 -6.55 6.95 12.49
N THR A 25 -6.68 5.73 13.03
CA THR A 25 -5.56 4.83 13.30
C THR A 25 -5.87 3.37 12.95
N VAL A 26 -4.85 2.63 12.48
CA VAL A 26 -4.96 1.21 12.09
C VAL A 26 -3.80 0.41 12.65
N ARG A 27 -4.06 -0.80 13.11
CA ARG A 27 -3.03 -1.76 13.51
C ARG A 27 -2.73 -2.74 12.39
N VAL A 28 -1.45 -2.84 12.03
CA VAL A 28 -0.95 -3.75 11.00
C VAL A 28 0.22 -4.58 11.55
N PRO A 29 0.41 -5.83 11.11
CA PRO A 29 1.49 -6.69 11.61
C PRO A 29 2.88 -6.09 11.33
N LEU A 30 3.80 -6.32 12.26
CA LEU A 30 5.19 -5.94 12.11
C LEU A 30 5.92 -6.93 11.19
N THR A 31 6.23 -6.49 9.98
CA THR A 31 7.11 -7.21 9.06
C THR A 31 8.02 -6.22 8.32
N LEU A 32 9.16 -6.71 7.82
CA LEU A 32 10.10 -5.89 7.04
C LEU A 32 9.43 -5.32 5.78
N THR A 33 8.60 -6.12 5.11
CA THR A 33 7.86 -5.70 3.91
C THR A 33 6.82 -4.65 4.26
N THR A 34 6.05 -4.84 5.34
CA THR A 34 5.06 -3.86 5.81
C THR A 34 5.74 -2.53 6.15
N LYS A 35 6.89 -2.54 6.82
CA LYS A 35 7.66 -1.32 7.12
C LYS A 35 8.04 -0.55 5.86
N SER A 36 8.58 -1.23 4.85
CA SER A 36 8.93 -0.59 3.57
C SER A 36 7.71 -0.03 2.83
N ILE A 37 6.59 -0.76 2.83
CA ILE A 37 5.33 -0.28 2.24
C ILE A 37 4.84 0.98 2.96
N LEU A 38 4.83 0.99 4.30
CA LEU A 38 4.41 2.14 5.08
C LEU A 38 5.30 3.36 4.82
N ASN A 39 6.62 3.19 4.72
CA ASN A 39 7.54 4.26 4.34
C ASN A 39 7.17 4.88 2.99
N ILE A 40 6.90 4.06 1.97
CA ILE A 40 6.48 4.54 0.65
C ILE A 40 5.15 5.29 0.76
N LEU A 41 4.19 4.77 1.54
CA LEU A 41 2.90 5.42 1.74
C LEU A 41 3.03 6.77 2.45
N VAL A 42 3.96 6.92 3.41
CA VAL A 42 4.29 8.23 4.02
C VAL A 42 4.91 9.16 3.00
N HIS A 43 5.91 8.68 2.24
CA HIS A 43 6.63 9.47 1.24
C HIS A 43 5.70 10.06 0.18
N HIS A 44 4.74 9.27 -0.30
CA HIS A 44 3.73 9.75 -1.24
C HIS A 44 2.54 10.47 -0.56
N GLY A 45 2.56 10.69 0.75
CA GLY A 45 1.54 11.45 1.47
C GLY A 45 0.17 10.77 1.55
N PHE A 46 0.13 9.44 1.41
CA PHE A 46 -1.07 8.64 1.60
C PHE A 46 -1.39 8.54 3.09
N ILE A 47 -0.41 8.14 3.91
CA ILE A 47 -0.59 8.09 5.37
C ILE A 47 0.13 9.26 6.04
N LYS A 48 -0.31 9.66 7.24
CA LYS A 48 0.28 10.79 7.96
C LYS A 48 1.60 10.39 8.61
N ASN A 49 1.57 9.29 9.36
CA ASN A 49 2.75 8.70 9.99
C ASN A 49 2.44 7.25 10.39
N PHE A 50 3.45 6.50 10.79
CA PHE A 50 3.29 5.24 11.48
C PHE A 50 4.29 5.12 12.64
N SER A 51 3.94 4.37 13.68
CA SER A 51 4.80 4.10 14.83
C SER A 51 4.71 2.63 15.23
N GLN A 52 5.76 2.10 15.81
CA GLN A 52 5.75 0.77 16.40
C GLN A 52 5.23 0.88 17.84
N ILE A 53 4.08 0.27 18.14
CA ILE A 53 3.56 0.25 19.52
C ILE A 53 4.17 -0.93 20.29
N ASN A 54 4.25 -2.09 19.64
CA ASN A 54 4.63 -3.36 20.26
C ASN A 54 5.65 -4.11 19.39
N ASN A 55 6.19 -5.22 19.90
CA ASN A 55 7.09 -6.11 19.15
C ASN A 55 6.40 -6.89 18.02
N ARG A 56 5.09 -6.69 17.82
CA ARG A 56 4.28 -7.44 16.85
C ARG A 56 3.49 -6.56 15.88
N GLU A 57 3.33 -5.27 16.13
CA GLU A 57 2.40 -4.41 15.38
C GLU A 57 2.89 -2.98 15.17
N PHE A 58 2.55 -2.41 14.01
CA PHE A 58 2.63 -0.98 13.71
C PHE A 58 1.25 -0.32 13.86
N LEU A 59 1.23 0.88 14.44
CA LEU A 59 0.12 1.82 14.38
C LEU A 59 0.31 2.77 13.23
N VAL A 60 -0.64 2.78 12.32
CA VAL A 60 -0.64 3.67 11.16
C VAL A 60 -1.66 4.76 11.39
N THR A 61 -1.26 6.02 11.30
CA THR A 61 -2.15 7.18 11.38
C THR A 61 -2.59 7.56 9.96
N LEU A 62 -3.89 7.43 9.71
CA LEU A 62 -4.51 7.73 8.42
C LEU A 62 -4.86 9.22 8.29
N LYS A 63 -5.00 9.67 7.04
CA LYS A 63 -5.47 11.02 6.71
C LYS A 63 -6.94 10.95 6.29
N SER A 64 -7.83 11.71 6.93
CA SER A 64 -9.29 11.55 6.81
C SER A 64 -9.89 11.83 5.41
N LYS A 65 -9.16 12.46 4.48
CA LYS A 65 -9.70 12.88 3.16
C LYS A 65 -9.39 11.92 2.01
N SER A 66 -9.67 10.64 2.22
CA SER A 66 -9.81 9.63 1.14
C SER A 66 -8.51 9.26 0.42
N VAL A 67 -7.67 8.52 1.15
CA VAL A 67 -6.32 8.14 0.72
C VAL A 67 -6.31 6.95 -0.24
N LEU A 68 -7.19 5.97 -0.04
CA LEU A 68 -7.20 4.71 -0.81
C LEU A 68 -8.62 4.39 -1.30
N ARG A 69 -8.96 4.85 -2.51
CA ARG A 69 -10.27 4.59 -3.13
C ARG A 69 -10.37 3.18 -3.72
N LYS A 70 -9.32 2.71 -4.38
CA LYS A 70 -9.33 1.42 -5.09
C LYS A 70 -8.00 0.70 -4.90
N LEU A 71 -8.07 -0.50 -4.35
CA LEU A 71 -6.94 -1.44 -4.28
C LEU A 71 -7.17 -2.50 -5.36
N LYS A 72 -6.25 -2.63 -6.32
CA LYS A 72 -6.29 -3.69 -7.33
C LYS A 72 -5.05 -4.56 -7.16
N ARG A 73 -5.28 -5.84 -6.90
CA ARG A 73 -4.21 -6.85 -6.87
C ARG A 73 -3.92 -7.32 -8.29
N LEU A 74 -2.67 -7.12 -8.74
CA LEU A 74 -2.22 -7.56 -10.06
C LEU A 74 -1.66 -8.98 -10.02
N SER A 75 -0.78 -9.31 -9.06
CA SER A 75 -0.19 -10.66 -8.91
C SER A 75 -0.98 -11.51 -7.92
N ARG A 76 -1.39 -12.72 -8.29
CA ARG A 76 -2.14 -13.69 -7.43
C ARG A 76 -1.29 -14.95 -7.22
N PRO A 77 -1.45 -15.72 -6.12
CA PRO A 77 -0.58 -16.87 -5.82
C PRO A 77 -0.63 -17.95 -6.91
N GLY A 78 -1.75 -18.09 -7.63
CA GLY A 78 -1.88 -19.00 -8.77
C GLY A 78 -1.34 -18.48 -10.10
N CYS A 79 -1.20 -17.15 -10.26
CA CYS A 79 -0.66 -16.52 -11.47
C CYS A 79 0.19 -15.31 -11.06
N ARG A 80 1.50 -15.51 -10.95
CA ARG A 80 2.46 -14.43 -10.68
C ARG A 80 2.74 -13.69 -11.98
N LEU A 81 2.41 -12.40 -12.01
CA LEU A 81 2.76 -11.52 -13.12
C LEU A 81 4.13 -10.92 -12.84
N TYR A 82 5.11 -11.27 -13.68
CA TYR A 82 6.42 -10.62 -13.71
C TYR A 82 6.43 -9.64 -14.87
N VAL A 83 6.77 -8.38 -14.59
CA VAL A 83 6.82 -7.31 -15.57
C VAL A 83 8.28 -6.90 -15.73
N PHE A 84 8.75 -6.80 -16.97
CA PHE A 84 10.07 -6.22 -17.24
C PHE A 84 10.08 -4.74 -16.84
N ALA A 85 11.19 -4.25 -16.27
CA ALA A 85 11.31 -2.88 -15.79
C ALA A 85 11.00 -1.82 -16.87
N GLN A 86 11.30 -2.13 -18.14
CA GLN A 86 11.01 -1.26 -19.28
C GLN A 86 9.52 -1.17 -19.63
N ASN A 87 8.75 -2.21 -19.30
CA ASN A 87 7.30 -2.29 -19.53
C ASN A 87 6.52 -1.94 -18.26
N PHE A 88 7.19 -1.43 -17.23
CA PHE A 88 6.51 -1.00 -16.02
C PHE A 88 5.67 0.23 -16.35
N PRO A 89 4.34 0.16 -16.22
CA PRO A 89 3.50 1.29 -16.55
C PRO A 89 3.81 2.40 -15.56
N GLN A 90 4.52 3.42 -16.02
CA GLN A 90 4.63 4.66 -15.27
C GLN A 90 3.22 5.24 -15.16
N ILE A 91 2.72 5.36 -13.94
CA ILE A 91 1.49 6.05 -13.60
C ILE A 91 1.75 7.49 -13.96
N LEU A 92 1.34 7.83 -15.17
CA LEU A 92 1.57 9.10 -15.82
C LEU A 92 1.38 10.25 -14.82
N ARG A 93 2.47 10.97 -14.53
CA ARG A 93 2.41 12.38 -14.11
C ARG A 93 1.99 13.26 -15.29
N SER A 94 1.09 12.79 -16.15
CA SER A 94 0.65 13.54 -17.32
C SER A 94 -0.17 14.72 -16.82
N GLY A 95 0.46 15.88 -16.84
CA GLY A 95 -0.17 17.15 -16.56
C GLY A 95 -1.28 17.42 -17.56
N GLN A 96 -2.51 17.54 -17.06
CA GLN A 96 -3.46 18.58 -17.41
C GLN A 96 -4.69 18.44 -16.49
N LEU A 97 -5.07 19.55 -15.86
CA LEU A 97 -6.32 19.77 -15.12
C LEU A 97 -6.57 18.94 -13.85
N GLY A 98 -6.11 19.48 -12.72
CA GLY A 98 -6.91 19.65 -11.49
C GLY A 98 -7.16 18.46 -10.56
N LEU A 99 -7.29 17.22 -11.05
CA LEU A 99 -7.58 16.04 -10.22
C LEU A 99 -6.94 14.77 -10.80
N ALA A 100 -5.61 14.69 -10.81
CA ALA A 100 -4.96 13.41 -11.13
C ALA A 100 -5.21 12.41 -9.98
N PRO A 101 -5.83 11.24 -10.22
CA PRO A 101 -5.88 10.19 -9.21
C PRO A 101 -4.45 9.75 -8.89
N ARG A 102 -3.96 10.04 -7.67
CA ARG A 102 -2.68 9.50 -7.18
C ARG A 102 -2.82 8.00 -7.07
N ALA A 103 -2.23 7.27 -8.00
CA ALA A 103 -2.03 5.83 -7.90
C ALA A 103 -0.56 5.55 -7.62
N ILE A 104 -0.28 4.44 -6.95
CA ILE A 104 1.07 3.90 -6.75
C ILE A 104 1.00 2.43 -7.13
N ILE A 105 2.01 1.95 -7.85
CA ILE A 105 2.21 0.53 -8.09
C ILE A 105 3.41 0.09 -7.28
N PHE A 106 3.25 -1.01 -6.54
CA PHE A 106 4.32 -1.63 -5.79
C PHE A 106 4.89 -2.81 -6.58
N LEU A 107 6.20 -2.77 -6.83
CA LEU A 107 6.95 -3.82 -7.49
C LEU A 107 7.85 -4.52 -6.48
N PHE A 108 7.68 -5.83 -6.32
CA PHE A 108 8.51 -6.64 -5.44
C PHE A 108 9.64 -7.26 -6.24
N THR A 109 10.88 -6.92 -5.89
CA THR A 109 12.09 -7.43 -6.53
C THR A 109 12.99 -8.11 -5.50
N SER A 110 13.99 -8.86 -5.94
CA SER A 110 15.01 -9.47 -5.05
C SER A 110 15.82 -8.44 -4.26
N LYS A 111 15.91 -7.20 -4.73
CA LYS A 111 16.63 -6.10 -4.07
C LYS A 111 15.74 -5.24 -3.15
N GLY A 112 14.42 -5.49 -3.13
CA GLY A 112 13.48 -4.73 -2.30
C GLY A 112 12.17 -4.38 -3.01
N ILE A 113 11.41 -3.49 -2.38
CA ILE A 113 10.11 -2.99 -2.88
C ILE A 113 10.34 -1.65 -3.56
N PHE A 114 9.98 -1.57 -4.83
CA PHE A 114 10.02 -0.35 -5.63
C PHE A 114 8.62 0.21 -5.80
N SER A 115 8.52 1.53 -5.85
CA SER A 115 7.32 2.27 -6.18
C SER A 115 7.57 3.15 -7.40
N ASP A 116 6.53 3.37 -8.19
CA ASP A 116 6.51 4.34 -9.28
C ASP A 116 6.31 5.79 -8.81
#